data_AF-A0A9E1TTA5-F1
#
_entry.id   AF-A0A9E1TTA5-F1
#
_cell.length_a   1.000
_cell.length_b   1.000
_cell.length_c   1.000
_cell.angle_alpha   90.00
_cell.angle_beta   90.00
_cell.angle_gamma   90.00
#
_symmetry.space_group_name_H-M   'P 1'
#
loop_
_entity.id
_entity.type
_entity.pdbx_description
1 polymer ?
#
loop_
_entity_poly.entity_id
_entity_poly.type
_entity_poly.pdbx_seq_one_letter_code
_entity_poly.pdbx_strand_id
1 'polypeptide(L)'
;MFGHVEGVSIGQIFDSRAALAEAGVHTPSQASIWGAAEGAYSIVLSGGYEDDVDELDYILFTGQGGRDPYTGHQVADQEFIRGNKGLKLSCEYNLPVRVTRGHQIEGGPESGYRYDGLYYVKKYERVRGSSNFLICRFHLASQQSWEDVEE
;
A
#
# COMPACT_ATOMS: atom_id res chain seq x y z
N MET A 1 -5.76 12.04 -6.97
CA MET A 1 -5.93 13.01 -5.86
C MET A 1 -5.19 12.48 -4.64
N PHE A 2 -4.36 13.32 -4.03
CA PHE A 2 -3.60 13.00 -2.81
C PHE A 2 -4.39 13.37 -1.56
N GLY A 3 -4.11 12.70 -0.45
CA GLY A 3 -4.77 12.95 0.83
C GLY A 3 -6.06 12.15 1.04
N HIS A 4 -6.82 12.56 2.06
CA HIS A 4 -8.11 11.96 2.42
C HIS A 4 -9.15 12.16 1.31
N VAL A 5 -10.15 11.28 1.29
CA VAL A 5 -11.34 11.45 0.43
C VAL A 5 -12.47 12.05 1.25
N GLU A 6 -13.17 13.04 0.70
CA GLU A 6 -14.32 13.66 1.34
C GLU A 6 -15.40 12.61 1.65
N GLY A 7 -15.93 12.64 2.87
CA GLY A 7 -16.94 11.68 3.33
C GLY A 7 -16.41 10.30 3.71
N VAL A 8 -15.08 10.08 3.69
CA VAL A 8 -14.44 8.84 4.13
C VAL A 8 -13.65 9.06 5.41
N SER A 9 -13.97 8.30 6.46
CA SER A 9 -13.30 8.37 7.77
C SER A 9 -12.24 7.28 7.92
N ILE A 10 -11.17 7.58 8.67
CA ILE A 10 -10.23 6.55 9.14
C ILE A 10 -11.00 5.50 9.95
N GLY A 11 -10.70 4.23 9.76
CA GLY A 11 -11.42 3.09 10.35
C GLY A 11 -12.65 2.65 9.56
N GLN A 12 -13.08 3.38 8.53
CA GLN A 12 -14.21 2.97 7.70
C GLN A 12 -13.91 1.68 6.94
N ILE A 13 -14.83 0.72 7.04
CA ILE A 13 -14.74 -0.57 6.35
C ILE A 13 -15.58 -0.52 5.08
N PHE A 14 -15.02 -1.05 4.00
CA PHE A 14 -15.64 -1.22 2.70
C PHE A 14 -15.77 -2.71 2.39
N ASP A 15 -16.95 -3.14 1.97
CA ASP A 15 -17.24 -4.56 1.73
C ASP A 15 -16.40 -5.18 0.60
N SER A 16 -15.92 -4.36 -0.33
CA SER A 16 -15.20 -4.85 -1.50
C SER A 16 -14.24 -3.84 -2.12
N ARG A 17 -13.39 -4.35 -3.01
CA ARG A 17 -12.56 -3.54 -3.93
C ARG A 17 -13.39 -2.59 -4.79
N ALA A 18 -14.61 -3.00 -5.18
CA ALA A 18 -15.52 -2.15 -5.94
C ALA A 18 -16.03 -0.97 -5.10
N ALA A 19 -16.36 -1.22 -3.83
CA ALA A 19 -16.77 -0.16 -2.90
C ALA A 19 -15.63 0.83 -2.63
N LEU A 20 -14.38 0.36 -2.50
CA LEU A 20 -13.21 1.26 -2.42
C LEU A 20 -13.05 2.14 -3.67
N ALA A 21 -13.33 1.57 -4.85
CA ALA A 21 -13.23 2.29 -6.11
C ALA A 21 -14.32 3.34 -6.26
N GLU A 22 -15.57 2.98 -5.93
CA GLU A 22 -16.72 3.88 -5.92
C GLU A 22 -16.53 5.04 -4.95
N ALA A 23 -16.00 4.76 -3.76
CA ALA A 23 -15.67 5.78 -2.77
C ALA A 23 -14.40 6.59 -3.12
N GLY A 24 -13.71 6.31 -4.23
CA GLY A 24 -12.50 7.03 -4.62
C GLY A 24 -11.27 6.80 -3.73
N VAL A 25 -11.32 5.86 -2.80
CA VAL A 25 -10.21 5.52 -1.90
C VAL A 25 -9.10 4.81 -2.69
N HIS A 26 -9.47 3.77 -3.44
CA HIS A 26 -8.56 2.98 -4.27
C HIS A 26 -9.29 2.42 -5.50
N THR A 27 -9.09 3.01 -6.68
CA THR A 27 -9.85 2.63 -7.89
C THR A 27 -9.43 1.32 -8.58
N PRO A 28 -8.14 0.88 -8.56
CA PRO A 28 -7.79 -0.39 -9.18
C PRO A 28 -8.48 -1.59 -8.54
N SER A 29 -9.14 -2.42 -9.34
CA SER A 29 -9.82 -3.62 -8.84
C SER A 29 -8.86 -4.67 -8.27
N GLN A 30 -7.67 -4.80 -8.85
CA GLN A 30 -6.68 -5.84 -8.50
C GLN A 30 -5.33 -5.28 -8.04
N ALA A 31 -4.83 -4.20 -8.66
CA ALA A 31 -3.51 -3.69 -8.34
C ALA A 31 -3.47 -3.16 -6.89
N SER A 32 -2.44 -3.55 -6.14
CA SER A 32 -2.22 -3.09 -4.77
C SER A 32 -1.81 -1.62 -4.71
N ILE A 33 -1.22 -1.07 -5.77
CA ILE A 33 -0.81 0.34 -5.83
C ILE A 33 -1.69 1.09 -6.83
N TRP A 34 -2.24 2.23 -6.42
CA TRP A 34 -2.86 3.18 -7.33
C TRP A 34 -2.01 4.43 -7.47
N GLY A 35 -1.52 4.68 -8.67
CA GLY A 35 -0.79 5.89 -9.01
C GLY A 35 0.04 5.77 -10.27
N ALA A 36 0.42 6.92 -10.82
CA ALA A 36 1.35 7.06 -11.93
C ALA A 36 1.73 8.54 -12.11
N ALA A 37 2.82 8.79 -12.87
CA ALA A 37 3.35 10.08 -13.33
C ALA A 37 3.66 11.17 -12.27
N GLU A 38 2.72 11.47 -11.38
CA GLU A 38 2.82 12.49 -10.32
C GLU A 38 3.02 11.90 -8.92
N GLY A 39 2.75 10.60 -8.72
CA GLY A 39 2.93 9.91 -7.42
C GLY A 39 2.01 8.71 -7.26
N ALA A 40 2.09 8.06 -6.10
CA ALA A 40 1.12 7.07 -5.63
C ALA A 40 0.05 7.73 -4.75
N TYR A 41 -1.22 7.47 -5.05
CA TYR A 41 -2.36 7.97 -4.29
C TYR A 41 -2.76 7.05 -3.15
N SER A 42 -2.70 5.73 -3.37
CA SER A 42 -3.11 4.74 -2.38
C SER A 42 -2.42 3.39 -2.57
N ILE A 43 -2.31 2.64 -1.48
CA ILE A 43 -1.94 1.23 -1.47
C ILE A 43 -2.96 0.40 -0.70
N VAL A 44 -3.03 -0.89 -1.03
CA VAL A 44 -3.79 -1.87 -0.26
C VAL A 44 -2.91 -3.04 0.14
N LEU A 45 -2.94 -3.36 1.44
CA LEU A 45 -2.33 -4.52 2.05
C LEU A 45 -3.35 -5.65 2.13
N SER A 46 -3.09 -6.77 1.46
CA SER A 46 -4.01 -7.92 1.40
C SER A 46 -3.28 -9.27 1.37
N GLY A 47 -2.10 -9.35 1.99
CA GLY A 47 -1.33 -10.60 2.15
C GLY A 47 -0.69 -11.10 0.86
N GLY A 48 -0.44 -10.19 -0.09
CA GLY A 48 0.02 -10.57 -1.41
C GLY A 48 1.51 -10.87 -1.50
N TYR A 49 2.35 -10.37 -0.60
CA TYR A 49 3.81 -10.48 -0.71
C TYR A 49 4.38 -11.01 0.59
N GLU A 50 5.24 -12.02 0.47
CA GLU A 50 5.93 -12.68 1.59
C GLU A 50 6.92 -11.77 2.34
N ASP A 51 7.39 -10.71 1.68
CA ASP A 51 8.38 -9.77 2.22
C ASP A 51 7.75 -8.53 2.90
N ASP A 52 6.41 -8.45 2.96
CA ASP A 52 5.73 -7.34 3.64
C ASP A 52 5.84 -7.46 5.17
N VAL A 53 6.07 -6.32 5.85
CA VAL A 53 5.98 -6.20 7.32
C VAL A 53 5.00 -5.07 7.63
N ASP A 54 4.04 -5.33 8.52
CA ASP A 54 3.01 -4.38 8.92
C ASP A 54 2.99 -4.26 10.45
N GLU A 55 3.57 -3.18 10.96
CA GLU A 55 3.60 -2.82 12.38
C GLU A 55 2.61 -1.68 12.67
N LEU A 56 1.51 -1.64 11.91
CA LEU A 56 0.48 -0.62 11.94
C LEU A 56 1.02 0.77 11.54
N ASP A 57 1.69 1.49 12.42
CA ASP A 57 2.25 2.82 12.13
C ASP A 57 3.43 2.80 11.16
N TYR A 58 4.08 1.66 11.04
CA TYR A 58 5.16 1.45 10.11
C TYR A 58 4.86 0.26 9.21
N ILE A 59 5.09 0.46 7.92
CA ILE A 59 4.90 -0.59 6.91
C ILE A 59 6.17 -0.70 6.09
N LEU A 60 6.68 -1.92 6.00
CA LEU A 60 7.67 -2.30 5.02
C LEU A 60 6.94 -2.96 3.85
N PHE A 61 6.72 -2.20 2.78
CA PHE A 61 5.88 -2.61 1.66
C PHE A 61 6.71 -3.06 0.46
N THR A 62 6.28 -4.15 -0.15
CA THR A 62 6.86 -4.73 -1.36
C THR A 62 6.15 -4.20 -2.60
N GLY A 63 6.94 -3.70 -3.55
CA GLY A 63 6.45 -3.20 -4.82
C GLY A 63 5.78 -4.27 -5.67
N GLN A 64 5.13 -3.83 -6.74
CA GLN A 64 4.46 -4.71 -7.69
C GLN A 64 5.39 -5.22 -8.80
N GLY A 65 5.05 -6.38 -9.37
CA GLY A 65 5.64 -6.91 -10.59
C GLY A 65 6.58 -8.10 -10.36
N GLY A 66 7.03 -8.70 -11.47
CA GLY A 66 7.92 -9.87 -11.45
C GLY A 66 7.31 -11.12 -10.81
N ARG A 67 5.98 -11.24 -10.81
CA ARG A 67 5.25 -12.38 -10.23
C ARG A 67 4.60 -13.25 -11.29
N ASP A 68 4.55 -14.54 -10.99
CA ASP A 68 3.75 -15.49 -11.75
C ASP A 68 2.26 -15.23 -11.48
N PRO A 69 1.41 -15.10 -12.50
CA PRO A 69 0.00 -14.76 -12.33
C PRO A 69 -0.85 -15.91 -11.76
N TYR A 70 -0.35 -17.15 -11.77
CA TYR A 70 -1.05 -18.32 -11.27
C TYR A 70 -0.65 -18.67 -9.83
N THR A 71 0.64 -18.59 -9.50
CA THR A 71 1.14 -18.92 -8.16
C THR A 71 1.28 -17.70 -7.26
N GLY A 72 1.40 -16.51 -7.85
CA GLY A 72 1.75 -15.30 -7.12
C GLY A 72 3.19 -15.29 -6.62
N HIS A 73 4.05 -16.27 -6.93
CA HIS A 73 5.43 -16.23 -6.48
C HIS A 73 6.26 -15.25 -7.32
N GLN A 74 7.30 -14.69 -6.72
CA GLN A 74 8.27 -13.85 -7.43
C GLN A 74 9.10 -14.74 -8.38
N VAL A 75 9.14 -14.40 -9.67
CA VAL A 75 9.83 -15.14 -10.75
C VAL A 75 10.78 -14.26 -11.57
N ALA A 76 10.81 -12.96 -11.31
CA ALA A 76 11.70 -12.01 -11.96
C ALA A 76 11.96 -10.80 -11.05
N ASP A 77 13.02 -10.06 -11.36
CA ASP A 77 13.34 -8.83 -10.65
C ASP A 77 12.27 -7.75 -10.90
N GLN A 78 11.93 -7.00 -9.85
CA GLN A 78 11.10 -5.81 -9.93
C GLN A 78 11.90 -4.58 -10.37
N GLU A 79 11.20 -3.61 -10.94
CA GLU A 79 11.74 -2.33 -11.39
C GLU A 79 10.90 -1.16 -10.87
N PHE A 80 11.50 0.03 -10.77
CA PHE A 80 10.80 1.27 -10.42
C PHE A 80 9.99 1.83 -11.60
N ILE A 81 8.99 1.06 -12.03
CA ILE A 81 8.03 1.40 -13.09
C ILE A 81 6.60 1.33 -12.55
N ARG A 82 5.63 1.91 -13.27
CA ARG A 82 4.20 1.85 -12.91
C ARG A 82 3.96 2.30 -11.45
N GLY A 83 3.27 1.51 -10.64
CA GLY A 83 3.01 1.81 -9.23
C GLY A 83 4.29 2.01 -8.40
N ASN A 84 5.35 1.24 -8.67
CA ASN A 84 6.63 1.38 -7.96
C ASN A 84 7.28 2.75 -8.25
N LYS A 85 7.15 3.24 -9.49
CA LYS A 85 7.56 4.60 -9.84
C LYS A 85 6.72 5.62 -9.09
N GLY A 86 5.40 5.40 -8.97
CA GLY A 86 4.50 6.24 -8.19
C GLY A 86 4.96 6.38 -6.72
N LEU A 87 5.22 5.26 -6.04
CA LEU A 87 5.69 5.28 -4.65
C LEU A 87 7.07 5.92 -4.48
N LYS A 88 7.98 5.70 -5.45
CA LYS A 88 9.26 6.39 -5.50
C LYS A 88 9.07 7.92 -5.55
N LEU A 89 8.20 8.41 -6.43
CA LEU A 89 7.89 9.85 -6.53
C LEU A 89 7.19 10.37 -5.26
N SER A 90 6.31 9.58 -4.64
CA SER A 90 5.71 9.96 -3.35
C SER A 90 6.76 10.12 -2.25
N CYS A 91 7.84 9.34 -2.26
CA CYS A 91 8.98 9.55 -1.37
C CYS A 91 9.72 10.85 -1.69
N GLU A 92 10.05 11.07 -2.96
CA GLU A 92 10.84 12.22 -3.42
C GLU A 92 10.14 13.56 -3.19
N TYR A 93 8.81 13.58 -3.31
CA TYR A 93 7.99 14.78 -3.15
C TYR A 93 7.22 14.83 -1.83
N ASN A 94 7.47 13.88 -0.91
CA ASN A 94 6.79 13.76 0.38
C ASN A 94 5.25 13.83 0.25
N LEU A 95 4.70 13.05 -0.68
CA LEU A 95 3.27 13.02 -0.98
C LEU A 95 2.57 11.98 -0.09
N PRO A 96 1.37 12.29 0.44
CA PRO A 96 0.62 11.34 1.27
C PRO A 96 0.04 10.21 0.42
N VAL A 97 0.10 9.00 0.96
CA VAL A 97 -0.41 7.77 0.37
C VAL A 97 -1.50 7.21 1.30
N ARG A 98 -2.70 7.02 0.78
CA ARG A 98 -3.77 6.34 1.53
C ARG A 98 -3.42 4.87 1.72
N VAL A 99 -3.61 4.35 2.92
CA VAL A 99 -3.42 2.92 3.21
C VAL A 99 -4.76 2.28 3.53
N THR A 100 -4.99 1.11 2.94
CA THR A 100 -6.15 0.28 3.23
C THR A 100 -5.68 -1.14 3.58
N ARG A 101 -6.19 -1.70 4.67
CA ARG A 101 -5.93 -3.08 5.10
C ARG A 101 -7.11 -3.97 4.77
N GLY A 102 -6.87 -5.06 4.05
CA GLY A 102 -7.87 -6.08 3.75
C GLY A 102 -7.96 -7.11 4.87
N HIS A 103 -9.10 -7.79 4.96
CA HIS A 103 -9.34 -8.86 5.95
C HIS A 103 -8.40 -10.07 5.85
N GLN A 104 -7.57 -10.13 4.80
CA GLN A 104 -6.63 -11.23 4.55
C GLN A 104 -5.35 -11.15 5.39
N ILE A 105 -5.11 -10.06 6.11
CA ILE A 105 -3.90 -9.86 6.93
C ILE A 105 -4.25 -9.76 8.41
N GLU A 106 -3.30 -10.08 9.28
CA GLU A 106 -3.47 -10.09 10.75
C GLU A 106 -3.87 -8.72 11.33
N GLY A 107 -3.42 -7.62 10.72
CA GLY A 107 -3.82 -6.25 11.09
C GLY A 107 -5.09 -5.72 10.40
N GLY A 108 -5.78 -6.56 9.62
CA GLY A 108 -6.96 -6.20 8.85
C GLY A 108 -8.27 -6.16 9.65
N PRO A 109 -9.39 -5.73 9.04
CA PRO A 109 -10.72 -5.90 9.63
C PRO A 109 -11.17 -7.39 9.59
N GLU A 110 -12.21 -7.75 10.35
CA GLU A 110 -12.81 -9.10 10.29
C GLU A 110 -13.33 -9.45 8.88
N SER A 111 -13.80 -8.46 8.14
CA SER A 111 -14.26 -8.61 6.76
C SER A 111 -14.03 -7.31 5.97
N GLY A 112 -13.96 -7.44 4.64
CA GLY A 112 -13.80 -6.29 3.74
C GLY A 112 -12.42 -5.63 3.80
N TYR A 113 -12.42 -4.31 3.69
CA TYR A 113 -11.22 -3.47 3.57
C TYR A 113 -11.37 -2.21 4.41
N ARG A 114 -10.48 -1.99 5.38
CA ARG A 114 -10.51 -0.83 6.27
C ARG A 114 -9.56 0.26 5.78
N TYR A 115 -10.04 1.49 5.67
CA TYR A 115 -9.20 2.64 5.37
C TYR A 115 -8.47 3.11 6.65
N ASP A 116 -7.14 3.02 6.65
CA ASP A 116 -6.31 3.25 7.84
C ASP A 116 -5.53 4.57 7.77
N GLY A 117 -6.00 5.51 6.95
CA GLY A 117 -5.46 6.87 6.93
C GLY A 117 -4.32 7.08 5.95
N LEU A 118 -3.51 8.11 6.23
CA LEU A 118 -2.43 8.57 5.37
C LEU A 118 -1.07 8.17 5.91
N TYR A 119 -0.21 7.73 5.01
CA TYR A 119 1.16 7.36 5.28
C TYR A 119 2.08 8.12 4.32
N TYR A 120 3.35 8.23 4.70
CA TYR A 120 4.39 8.84 3.88
C TYR A 120 5.50 7.84 3.64
N VAL A 121 5.92 7.71 2.38
CA VAL A 121 7.09 6.91 2.03
C VAL A 121 8.33 7.67 2.48
N LYS A 122 9.02 7.15 3.49
CA LYS A 122 10.23 7.76 4.08
C LYS A 122 11.51 7.32 3.39
N LYS A 123 11.50 6.12 2.82
CA LYS A 123 12.65 5.54 2.11
C LYS A 123 12.16 4.54 1.07
N TYR A 124 12.91 4.42 -0.01
CA TYR A 124 12.77 3.31 -0.96
C TYR A 124 14.14 2.70 -1.27
N GLU A 125 14.14 1.41 -1.58
CA GLU A 125 15.35 0.68 -1.97
C GLU A 125 15.03 -0.48 -2.91
N ARG A 126 16.05 -0.99 -3.59
CA ARG A 126 15.95 -2.22 -4.38
C ARG A 126 16.86 -3.26 -3.74
N VAL A 127 16.25 -4.31 -3.19
CA VAL A 127 16.94 -5.31 -2.37
C VAL A 127 16.57 -6.71 -2.82
N ARG A 128 17.38 -7.69 -2.43
CA ARG A 128 17.07 -9.10 -2.67
C ARG A 128 15.96 -9.55 -1.72
N GLY A 129 14.83 -10.00 -2.27
CA GLY A 129 13.72 -10.58 -1.52
C GLY A 129 13.95 -12.05 -1.18
N SER A 130 13.01 -12.64 -0.46
CA SER A 130 13.08 -14.02 0.04
C SER A 130 13.20 -15.07 -1.07
N SER A 131 12.53 -14.83 -2.20
CA SER A 131 12.62 -15.64 -3.42
C SER A 131 13.88 -15.42 -4.28
N ASN A 132 14.90 -14.73 -3.76
CA ASN A 132 16.19 -14.47 -4.43
C ASN A 132 16.11 -13.60 -5.71
N PHE A 133 15.02 -12.85 -5.89
CA PHE A 133 14.87 -11.80 -6.90
C PHE A 133 14.97 -10.41 -6.27
N LEU A 134 15.33 -9.41 -7.06
CA LEU A 134 15.29 -8.02 -6.61
C LEU A 134 13.83 -7.55 -6.47
N ILE A 135 13.48 -6.97 -5.33
CA ILE A 135 12.19 -6.34 -5.05
C ILE A 135 12.37 -4.84 -4.83
N CYS A 136 11.35 -4.05 -5.18
CA CYS A 136 11.27 -2.66 -4.75
C CYS A 136 10.69 -2.62 -3.34
N ARG A 137 11.43 -2.08 -2.39
CA ARG A 137 11.06 -1.99 -0.97
C ARG A 137 10.73 -0.54 -0.63
N PHE A 138 9.64 -0.31 0.07
CA PHE A 138 9.18 1.01 0.50
C PHE A 138 8.94 1.02 2.00
N HIS A 139 9.48 2.02 2.69
CA HIS A 139 9.29 2.24 4.12
C HIS A 139 8.23 3.32 4.28
N LEU A 140 7.06 2.97 4.78
CA LEU A 140 5.98 3.92 5.03
C LEU A 140 5.83 4.15 6.53
N ALA A 141 5.59 5.41 6.89
CA ALA A 141 5.25 5.80 8.26
C ALA A 141 3.90 6.52 8.25
N SER A 142 3.03 6.18 9.21
CA SER A 142 1.73 6.80 9.40
C SER A 142 1.86 8.30 9.66
N GLN A 143 0.85 9.06 9.24
CA GLN A 143 0.74 10.48 9.58
C GLN A 143 0.35 10.70 11.04
N GLN A 144 -0.35 9.74 11.64
CA GLN A 144 -0.78 9.75 13.04
C GLN A 144 0.00 8.68 13.78
N SER A 145 0.46 8.95 15.00
CA SER A 145 1.00 7.89 15.85
C SER A 145 -0.14 7.25 16.65
N TRP A 146 -0.08 5.96 16.94
CA TRP A 146 -1.02 5.32 17.89
C TRP A 146 -0.95 5.96 19.30
N GLU A 147 0.16 6.63 19.64
CA GLU A 147 0.34 7.34 20.90
C GLU A 147 -0.54 8.61 21.00
N ASP A 148 -0.95 9.20 19.87
CA ASP A 148 -1.80 10.40 19.83
C ASP A 148 -3.31 10.08 20.01
N VAL A 149 -3.67 8.81 20.17
CA VAL A 149 -5.08 8.35 20.24
C VAL A 149 -5.52 8.05 21.68
N GLU A 150 -4.61 8.13 22.67
CA GLU A 150 -4.91 7.92 24.10
C GLU A 150 -5.06 9.20 24.97
N GLU A 151 -5.19 10.39 24.38
CA GLU A 151 -5.56 11.63 25.14
C GLU A 151 -7.01 12.08 24.94
#